data_AF-A0A3M1YTY2-F1
#
_entry.id   AF-A0A3M1YTY2-F1
#
_cell.length_a   1.000
_cell.length_b   1.000
_cell.length_c   1.000
_cell.angle_alpha   90.00
_cell.angle_beta   90.00
_cell.angle_gamma   90.00
#
_symmetry.space_group_name_H-M   'P 1'
#
loop_
_entity.id
_entity.type
_entity.pdbx_description
1 polymer ?
#
loop_
_entity_poly.entity_id
_entity_poly.type
_entity_poly.pdbx_seq_one_letter_code
_entity_poly.pdbx_strand_id
1 'polypeptide(L)'
;MEQPSIFFWGFEIAEPVTAATDLLVSAVCFYAWRQLARRPLPNRAYRYYTWYFLTMGIATFLGGILGHALIHAIPFHWKLPGWLISMISVTLAERASIAQAAPLLKPRFVSTLKIANWTELGLFLGIVFYTLDFNFVGVHSAFSLLFVLFPIHFFIYRKSHNPGSLLFLRAVALATVAYVIYISKTGFGPWFNHLDISHVIMAYCAWLFYRGVLKMGLDNHPGPGFKKPSGVHSPAHTTSPEYSEHLL
;
A
#
# COMPACT_ATOMS: atom_id res chain seq x y z
N MET A 1 -8.18 -21.29 12.80
CA MET A 1 -9.24 -21.15 13.80
C MET A 1 -10.28 -20.23 13.21
N GLU A 2 -11.52 -20.69 13.08
CA GLU A 2 -12.63 -19.84 12.61
C GLU A 2 -13.07 -18.91 13.75
N GLN A 3 -13.44 -17.69 13.37
CA GLN A 3 -13.92 -16.68 14.32
C GLN A 3 -15.43 -16.84 14.52
N PRO A 4 -15.94 -16.80 15.76
CA PRO A 4 -17.37 -16.89 16.01
C PRO A 4 -18.12 -15.64 15.56
N SER A 5 -19.33 -15.85 15.03
CA SER A 5 -20.27 -14.77 14.70
C SER A 5 -20.76 -14.03 15.94
N ILE A 6 -21.12 -12.76 15.76
CA ILE A 6 -21.91 -11.98 16.73
C ILE A 6 -23.25 -11.59 16.13
N PHE A 7 -24.28 -11.53 16.98
CA PHE A 7 -25.61 -11.10 16.58
C PHE A 7 -25.94 -9.76 17.23
N PHE A 8 -26.24 -8.76 16.41
CA PHE A 8 -26.67 -7.43 16.86
C PHE A 8 -28.07 -7.15 16.35
N TRP A 9 -29.07 -7.10 17.24
CA TRP A 9 -30.49 -6.91 16.89
C TRP A 9 -31.00 -7.84 15.77
N GLY A 10 -30.58 -9.11 15.79
CA GLY A 10 -30.97 -10.11 14.80
C GLY A 10 -30.15 -10.09 13.50
N PHE A 11 -29.18 -9.17 13.37
CA PHE A 11 -28.23 -9.14 12.27
C PHE A 11 -26.94 -9.88 12.65
N GLU A 12 -26.53 -10.83 11.83
CA GLU A 12 -25.29 -11.59 12.01
C GLU A 12 -24.08 -10.82 11.44
N ILE A 13 -22.98 -10.81 12.17
CA ILE A 13 -21.66 -10.46 11.66
C ILE A 13 -20.77 -11.68 11.86
N ALA A 14 -20.40 -12.33 10.75
CA ALA A 14 -19.77 -13.66 10.81
C ALA A 14 -18.35 -13.64 11.38
N GLU A 15 -17.52 -12.70 10.92
CA GLU A 15 -16.14 -12.54 11.40
C GLU A 15 -15.90 -11.08 11.86
N PRO A 16 -16.43 -10.69 13.03
CA PRO A 16 -16.50 -9.29 13.44
C PRO A 16 -15.14 -8.63 13.66
N VAL A 17 -14.15 -9.35 14.18
CA VAL A 17 -12.82 -8.78 14.42
C VAL A 17 -12.02 -8.76 13.13
N THR A 18 -12.15 -9.78 12.27
CA THR A 18 -11.51 -9.77 10.94
C THR A 18 -12.04 -8.59 10.12
N ALA A 19 -13.35 -8.41 10.10
CA ALA A 19 -13.99 -7.27 9.45
C ALA A 19 -13.53 -5.92 10.04
N ALA A 20 -13.47 -5.80 11.37
CA ALA A 20 -13.04 -4.57 12.03
C ALA A 20 -11.57 -4.22 11.74
N THR A 21 -10.69 -5.22 11.71
CA THR A 21 -9.26 -5.00 11.41
C THR A 21 -9.02 -4.69 9.93
N ASP A 22 -9.83 -5.22 9.01
CA ASP A 22 -9.84 -4.79 7.61
C ASP A 22 -10.29 -3.32 7.47
N LEU A 23 -11.36 -2.95 8.18
CA LEU A 23 -11.85 -1.57 8.23
C LEU A 23 -10.83 -0.61 8.86
N LEU A 24 -9.98 -1.09 9.77
CA LEU A 24 -8.84 -0.32 10.30
C LEU A 24 -7.82 -0.03 9.20
N VAL A 25 -7.43 -1.03 8.39
CA VAL A 25 -6.53 -0.81 7.24
C VAL A 25 -7.17 0.20 6.28
N SER A 26 -8.46 0.02 5.99
CA SER A 26 -9.22 0.92 5.14
C SER A 26 -9.22 2.36 5.65
N ALA A 27 -9.47 2.57 6.94
CA ALA A 27 -9.45 3.89 7.57
C ALA A 27 -8.09 4.57 7.46
N VAL A 28 -6.99 3.84 7.73
CA VAL A 28 -5.62 4.37 7.58
C VAL A 28 -5.34 4.76 6.13
N CYS A 29 -5.72 3.91 5.18
CA CYS A 29 -5.56 4.16 3.75
C CYS A 29 -6.38 5.37 3.27
N PHE A 30 -7.65 5.49 3.66
CA PHE A 30 -8.47 6.65 3.30
C PHE A 30 -7.98 7.93 3.96
N TYR A 31 -7.51 7.86 5.20
CA TYR A 31 -6.84 9.00 5.85
C TYR A 31 -5.62 9.43 5.03
N ALA A 32 -4.73 8.50 4.69
CA ALA A 32 -3.53 8.79 3.90
C ALA A 32 -3.89 9.39 2.54
N TRP A 33 -4.85 8.80 1.81
CA TRP A 33 -5.34 9.32 0.54
C TRP A 33 -5.87 10.75 0.68
N ARG A 34 -6.75 11.03 1.64
CA ARG A 34 -7.33 12.36 1.86
C ARG A 34 -6.25 13.39 2.13
N GLN A 35 -5.26 13.05 2.94
CA GLN A 35 -4.15 13.95 3.26
C GLN A 35 -3.26 14.23 2.05
N LEU A 36 -2.99 13.22 1.22
CA LEU A 36 -2.15 13.39 0.02
C LEU A 36 -2.90 14.12 -1.10
N ALA A 37 -4.19 13.82 -1.30
CA ALA A 37 -5.04 14.43 -2.32
C ALA A 37 -5.27 15.93 -2.10
N ARG A 38 -5.28 16.39 -0.83
CA ARG A 38 -5.35 17.81 -0.47
C ARG A 38 -4.07 18.59 -0.76
N ARG A 39 -2.95 17.91 -1.00
CA ARG A 39 -1.63 18.51 -1.23
C ARG A 39 -1.02 17.92 -2.51
N PRO A 40 -1.64 18.10 -3.68
CA PRO A 40 -1.16 17.49 -4.91
C PRO A 40 0.23 18.02 -5.26
N LEU A 41 1.21 17.13 -5.40
CA LEU A 41 2.53 17.46 -5.91
C LEU A 41 2.65 17.05 -7.39
N PRO A 42 3.43 17.78 -8.21
CA PRO A 42 3.64 17.45 -9.62
C PRO A 42 4.42 16.14 -9.84
N ASN A 43 4.87 15.49 -8.76
CA ASN A 43 5.62 14.24 -8.80
C ASN A 43 4.70 13.04 -9.17
N ARG A 44 5.09 12.29 -10.22
CA ARG A 44 4.36 11.09 -10.67
C ARG A 44 4.29 9.99 -9.60
N ALA A 45 5.38 9.76 -8.86
CA ALA A 45 5.40 8.79 -7.77
C ALA A 45 4.36 9.15 -6.69
N TYR A 46 4.29 10.43 -6.32
CA TYR A 46 3.32 10.94 -5.35
C TYR A 46 1.87 10.68 -5.80
N ARG A 47 1.57 10.91 -7.08
CA ARG A 47 0.24 10.62 -7.65
C ARG A 47 -0.10 9.14 -7.61
N TYR A 48 0.82 8.26 -8.00
CA TYR A 48 0.58 6.82 -7.94
C TYR A 48 0.38 6.32 -6.51
N TYR A 49 1.16 6.82 -5.54
CA TYR A 49 0.93 6.48 -4.14
C TYR A 49 -0.41 7.00 -3.60
N THR A 50 -0.84 8.19 -4.04
CA THR A 50 -2.17 8.72 -3.68
C THR A 50 -3.27 7.77 -4.17
N TRP A 51 -3.17 7.27 -5.41
CA TRP A 51 -4.10 6.29 -5.96
C TRP A 51 -3.99 4.92 -5.29
N TYR A 52 -2.79 4.47 -4.91
CA TYR A 52 -2.58 3.26 -4.11
C TYR A 52 -3.38 3.32 -2.81
N PHE A 53 -3.30 4.42 -2.06
CA PHE A 53 -4.04 4.55 -0.80
C PHE A 53 -5.55 4.53 -0.99
N LEU A 54 -6.06 5.19 -2.03
CA LEU A 54 -7.50 5.15 -2.33
C LEU A 54 -7.96 3.74 -2.67
N THR A 55 -7.27 3.10 -3.61
CA THR A 55 -7.64 1.77 -4.10
C THR A 55 -7.47 0.70 -3.01
N MET A 56 -6.40 0.76 -2.22
CA MET A 56 -6.19 -0.17 -1.10
C MET A 56 -7.24 0.03 0.00
N GLY A 57 -7.64 1.29 0.26
CA GLY A 57 -8.72 1.61 1.19
C GLY A 57 -10.07 1.01 0.75
N ILE A 58 -10.39 1.10 -0.55
CA ILE A 58 -11.57 0.46 -1.12
C ILE A 58 -11.47 -1.07 -1.05
N ALA A 59 -10.32 -1.63 -1.41
CA ALA A 59 -10.10 -3.08 -1.42
C ALA A 59 -10.32 -3.70 -0.04
N THR A 60 -9.73 -3.11 1.01
CA THR A 60 -9.84 -3.58 2.40
C THR A 60 -11.19 -3.28 3.01
N PHE A 61 -11.86 -2.19 2.62
CA PHE A 61 -13.26 -1.97 2.98
C PHE A 61 -14.16 -3.09 2.43
N LEU A 62 -13.99 -3.42 1.14
CA LEU A 62 -14.71 -4.53 0.52
C LEU A 62 -14.26 -5.88 1.09
N GLY A 63 -13.00 -6.05 1.51
CA GLY A 63 -12.55 -7.22 2.25
C GLY A 63 -13.31 -7.41 3.55
N GLY A 64 -13.37 -6.36 4.38
CA GLY A 64 -14.01 -6.43 5.68
C GLY A 64 -15.54 -6.62 5.60
N ILE A 65 -16.22 -5.89 4.71
CA ILE A 65 -17.67 -6.01 4.54
C ILE A 65 -18.02 -7.27 3.73
N LEU A 66 -17.42 -7.35 2.53
CA LEU A 66 -17.55 -8.39 1.50
C LEU A 66 -17.17 -9.78 1.99
N GLY A 67 -15.90 -9.85 2.38
CA GLY A 67 -15.18 -11.10 2.59
C GLY A 67 -15.29 -11.68 3.98
N HIS A 68 -15.78 -10.89 4.95
CA HIS A 68 -15.79 -11.25 6.38
C HIS A 68 -17.14 -10.99 7.06
N ALA A 69 -17.60 -9.74 7.16
CA ALA A 69 -18.83 -9.42 7.90
C ALA A 69 -20.08 -10.09 7.31
N LEU A 70 -20.27 -9.95 5.99
CA LEU A 70 -21.46 -10.42 5.25
C LEU A 70 -21.24 -11.76 4.54
N ILE A 71 -20.17 -12.50 4.85
CA ILE A 71 -19.82 -13.72 4.11
C ILE A 71 -20.92 -14.79 4.14
N HIS A 72 -21.74 -14.82 5.19
CA HIS A 72 -22.90 -15.71 5.34
C HIS A 72 -24.06 -15.34 4.40
N ALA A 73 -24.14 -14.08 3.96
CA ALA A 73 -25.26 -13.53 3.21
C ALA A 73 -25.00 -13.40 1.69
N ILE A 74 -23.77 -13.66 1.23
CA ILE A 74 -23.38 -13.47 -0.17
C ILE A 74 -22.59 -14.66 -0.73
N PRO A 75 -22.66 -14.90 -2.04
CA PRO A 75 -21.84 -15.93 -2.68
C PRO A 75 -20.33 -15.67 -2.58
N PHE A 76 -19.53 -16.74 -2.52
CA PHE A 76 -18.06 -16.68 -2.38
C PHE A 76 -17.34 -15.74 -3.38
N HIS A 77 -17.81 -15.67 -4.63
CA HIS A 77 -17.19 -14.84 -5.67
C HIS A 77 -17.27 -13.33 -5.38
N TRP A 78 -18.10 -12.89 -4.42
CA TRP A 78 -18.13 -11.49 -3.98
C TRP A 78 -16.87 -11.05 -3.22
N LYS A 79 -15.94 -11.96 -2.94
CA LYS A 79 -14.58 -11.61 -2.48
C LYS A 79 -13.71 -11.02 -3.60
N LEU A 80 -14.01 -11.36 -4.87
CA LEU A 80 -13.21 -10.95 -6.03
C LEU A 80 -13.03 -9.43 -6.15
N PRO A 81 -14.05 -8.56 -6.02
CA PRO A 81 -13.86 -7.12 -6.14
C PRO A 81 -12.77 -6.59 -5.20
N GLY A 82 -12.76 -7.01 -3.94
CA GLY A 82 -11.70 -6.65 -2.98
C GLY A 82 -10.33 -7.13 -3.44
N TRP A 83 -10.23 -8.40 -3.84
CA TRP A 83 -8.97 -9.02 -4.28
C TRP A 83 -8.39 -8.37 -5.53
N LEU A 84 -9.20 -8.11 -6.56
CA LEU A 84 -8.73 -7.51 -7.81
C LEU A 84 -8.29 -6.05 -7.59
N ILE A 85 -9.04 -5.29 -6.78
CA ILE A 85 -8.67 -3.91 -6.44
C ILE A 85 -7.39 -3.89 -5.59
N SER A 86 -7.20 -4.82 -4.64
CA SER A 86 -5.95 -4.87 -3.86
C SER A 86 -4.74 -5.15 -4.74
N MET A 87 -4.87 -6.02 -5.75
CA MET A 87 -3.78 -6.30 -6.70
C MET A 87 -3.43 -5.05 -7.51
N ILE A 88 -4.44 -4.36 -8.07
CA ILE A 88 -4.24 -3.07 -8.75
C ILE A 88 -3.55 -2.06 -7.83
N SER A 89 -3.94 -2.02 -6.55
CA SER A 89 -3.35 -1.13 -5.55
C SER A 89 -1.85 -1.41 -5.40
N VAL A 90 -1.46 -2.66 -5.17
CA VAL A 90 -0.06 -3.05 -5.04
C VAL A 90 0.74 -2.69 -6.31
N THR A 91 0.17 -2.93 -7.49
CA THR A 91 0.78 -2.51 -8.77
C THR A 91 0.97 -0.99 -8.86
N LEU A 92 0.04 -0.18 -8.32
CA LEU A 92 0.22 1.28 -8.24
C LEU A 92 1.39 1.66 -7.31
N ALA A 93 1.59 0.94 -6.20
CA ALA A 93 2.73 1.17 -5.31
C ALA A 93 4.07 0.82 -5.98
N GLU A 94 4.12 -0.27 -6.74
CA GLU A 94 5.28 -0.62 -7.57
C GLU A 94 5.53 0.46 -8.63
N ARG A 95 4.48 0.90 -9.32
CA ARG A 95 4.57 1.96 -10.33
C ARG A 95 5.10 3.26 -9.74
N ALA A 96 4.69 3.59 -8.51
CA ALA A 96 5.17 4.74 -7.77
C ALA A 96 6.66 4.60 -7.44
N SER A 97 7.08 3.42 -6.96
CA SER A 97 8.48 3.08 -6.65
C SER A 97 9.37 3.20 -7.89
N ILE A 98 8.94 2.65 -9.03
CA ILE A 98 9.64 2.74 -10.32
C ILE A 98 9.74 4.20 -10.76
N ALA A 99 8.67 4.99 -10.63
CA ALA A 99 8.67 6.40 -10.97
C ALA A 99 9.64 7.21 -10.10
N GLN A 100 9.78 6.85 -8.82
CA GLN A 100 10.71 7.47 -7.89
C GLN A 100 12.17 7.11 -8.21
N ALA A 101 12.45 5.86 -8.59
CA ALA A 101 13.78 5.42 -8.97
C ALA A 101 14.20 5.89 -10.37
N ALA A 102 13.26 6.27 -11.23
CA ALA A 102 13.52 6.62 -12.62
C ALA A 102 14.66 7.62 -12.85
N PRO A 103 14.84 8.69 -12.05
CA PRO A 103 15.95 9.63 -12.23
C PRO A 103 17.34 9.02 -11.97
N LEU A 104 17.41 7.87 -11.28
CA LEU A 104 18.64 7.17 -10.91
C LEU A 104 18.94 5.97 -11.84
N LEU A 105 18.04 5.67 -12.78
CA LEU A 105 18.09 4.47 -13.61
C LEU A 105 18.17 4.83 -15.10
N LYS A 106 18.74 3.91 -15.90
CA LYS A 106 18.75 4.07 -17.36
C LYS A 106 17.31 4.00 -17.90
N PRO A 107 16.92 4.84 -18.88
CA PRO A 107 15.55 4.85 -19.41
C PRO A 107 15.04 3.49 -19.92
N ARG A 108 15.91 2.69 -20.56
CA ARG A 108 15.58 1.32 -21.00
C ARG A 108 15.16 0.44 -19.83
N PHE A 109 15.91 0.47 -18.73
CA PHE A 109 15.62 -0.32 -17.54
C PHE A 109 14.30 0.12 -16.86
N VAL A 110 14.06 1.43 -16.78
CA VAL A 110 12.76 1.96 -16.31
C VAL A 110 11.60 1.45 -17.18
N SER A 111 11.78 1.40 -18.50
CA SER A 111 10.76 0.87 -19.41
C SER A 111 10.53 -0.63 -19.19
N THR A 112 11.59 -1.41 -19.01
CA THR A 112 11.48 -2.85 -18.71
C THR A 112 10.71 -3.10 -17.42
N LEU A 113 11.02 -2.38 -16.33
CA LEU A 113 10.28 -2.51 -15.05
C LEU A 113 8.80 -2.14 -15.21
N LYS A 114 8.50 -1.11 -16.01
CA LYS A 114 7.11 -0.70 -16.30
C LYS A 114 6.32 -1.73 -17.08
N ILE A 115 6.96 -2.47 -17.99
CA ILE A 115 6.33 -3.54 -18.75
C ILE A 115 6.14 -4.75 -17.83
N ALA A 116 7.20 -5.17 -17.14
CA ALA A 116 7.17 -6.28 -16.19
C ALA A 116 6.04 -6.11 -15.16
N ASN A 117 5.88 -4.91 -14.59
CA ASN A 117 4.83 -4.60 -13.63
C ASN A 117 3.40 -4.76 -14.18
N TRP A 118 3.15 -4.46 -15.47
CA TRP A 118 1.83 -4.72 -16.09
C TRP A 118 1.65 -6.19 -16.46
N THR A 119 2.71 -6.85 -16.91
CA THR A 119 2.70 -8.28 -17.21
C THR A 119 2.42 -9.11 -15.96
N GLU A 120 3.06 -8.77 -14.84
CA GLU A 120 2.84 -9.38 -13.53
C GLU A 120 1.38 -9.27 -13.10
N LEU A 121 0.82 -8.05 -13.10
CA LEU A 121 -0.59 -7.84 -12.75
C LEU A 121 -1.51 -8.66 -13.67
N GLY A 122 -1.30 -8.62 -14.99
CA GLY A 122 -2.11 -9.38 -15.95
C GLY A 122 -2.05 -10.90 -15.71
N LEU A 123 -0.86 -11.43 -15.40
CA LEU A 123 -0.66 -12.84 -15.09
C LEU A 123 -1.43 -13.24 -13.83
N PHE A 124 -1.23 -12.53 -12.72
CA PHE A 124 -1.88 -12.89 -11.46
C PHE A 124 -3.40 -12.64 -11.50
N LEU A 125 -3.87 -11.60 -12.19
CA LEU A 125 -5.32 -11.38 -12.38
C LEU A 125 -5.93 -12.56 -13.13
N GLY A 126 -5.30 -13.03 -14.20
CA GLY A 126 -5.75 -14.22 -14.94
C GLY A 126 -5.80 -15.47 -14.07
N ILE A 127 -4.77 -15.70 -13.25
CA ILE A 127 -4.72 -16.84 -12.33
C ILE A 127 -5.82 -16.74 -11.26
N VAL A 128 -5.98 -15.59 -10.60
CA VAL A 128 -7.01 -15.41 -9.55
C VAL A 128 -8.41 -15.53 -10.13
N PHE A 129 -8.65 -14.99 -11.33
CA PHE A 129 -9.96 -15.09 -11.98
C PHE A 129 -10.31 -16.53 -12.36
N TYR A 130 -9.32 -17.33 -12.76
CA TYR A 130 -9.50 -18.73 -13.11
C TYR A 130 -9.62 -19.66 -11.89
N THR A 131 -8.79 -19.45 -10.86
CA THR A 131 -8.67 -20.36 -9.71
C THR A 131 -9.59 -19.99 -8.54
N LEU A 132 -9.98 -18.72 -8.43
CA LEU A 132 -10.67 -18.15 -7.26
C LEU A 132 -9.95 -18.44 -5.93
N ASP A 133 -8.62 -18.57 -5.96
CA ASP A 133 -7.80 -18.83 -4.78
C ASP A 133 -7.06 -17.56 -4.33
N PHE A 134 -7.36 -17.12 -3.10
CA PHE A 134 -6.74 -15.97 -2.46
C PHE A 134 -5.22 -16.11 -2.27
N ASN A 135 -4.70 -17.34 -2.22
CA ASN A 135 -3.26 -17.56 -2.11
C ASN A 135 -2.49 -16.83 -3.21
N PHE A 136 -3.03 -16.76 -4.43
CA PHE A 136 -2.38 -16.03 -5.52
C PHE A 136 -2.40 -14.51 -5.35
N VAL A 137 -3.39 -13.95 -4.64
CA VAL A 137 -3.41 -12.53 -4.23
C VAL A 137 -2.30 -12.26 -3.21
N GLY A 138 -2.12 -13.19 -2.25
CA GLY A 138 -1.03 -13.16 -1.28
C GLY A 138 0.35 -13.26 -1.93
N VAL A 139 0.52 -14.20 -2.89
CA VAL A 139 1.77 -14.38 -3.63
C VAL A 139 2.11 -13.17 -4.50
N HIS A 140 1.13 -12.59 -5.21
CA HIS A 140 1.32 -11.33 -5.94
C HIS A 140 1.84 -10.24 -5.00
N SER A 141 1.14 -10.02 -3.88
CA SER A 141 1.52 -9.00 -2.91
C SER A 141 2.91 -9.23 -2.33
N ALA A 142 3.25 -10.48 -1.98
CA ALA A 142 4.58 -10.84 -1.49
C ALA A 142 5.65 -10.62 -2.56
N PHE A 143 5.38 -10.99 -3.81
CA PHE A 143 6.29 -10.78 -4.92
C PHE A 143 6.59 -9.30 -5.14
N SER A 144 5.55 -8.49 -5.29
CA SER A 144 5.67 -7.04 -5.50
C SER A 144 6.43 -6.37 -4.35
N LEU A 145 6.12 -6.72 -3.09
CA LEU A 145 6.79 -6.12 -1.93
C LEU A 145 8.27 -6.54 -1.84
N LEU A 146 8.57 -7.84 -1.92
CA LEU A 146 9.91 -8.38 -1.67
C LEU A 146 10.86 -8.28 -2.86
N PHE A 147 10.36 -8.45 -4.08
CA PHE A 147 11.19 -8.49 -5.29
C PHE A 147 11.13 -7.19 -6.11
N VAL A 148 10.19 -6.30 -5.83
CA VAL A 148 10.09 -5.01 -6.53
C VAL A 148 10.29 -3.83 -5.59
N LEU A 149 9.43 -3.63 -4.57
CA LEU A 149 9.54 -2.48 -3.67
C LEU A 149 10.83 -2.51 -2.85
N PHE A 150 11.18 -3.65 -2.25
CA PHE A 150 12.37 -3.75 -1.42
C PHE A 150 13.65 -3.43 -2.21
N PRO A 151 13.96 -4.05 -3.37
CA PRO A 151 15.16 -3.73 -4.12
C PRO A 151 15.20 -2.28 -4.61
N ILE A 152 14.06 -1.74 -5.05
CA ILE A 152 13.97 -0.34 -5.50
C ILE A 152 14.25 0.63 -4.36
N HIS A 153 13.58 0.48 -3.22
CA HIS A 153 13.77 1.38 -2.08
C HIS A 153 15.14 1.18 -1.42
N PHE A 154 15.68 -0.03 -1.42
CA PHE A 154 17.04 -0.30 -0.98
C PHE A 154 18.06 0.42 -1.86
N PHE A 155 17.91 0.34 -3.18
CA PHE A 155 18.74 1.06 -4.14
C PHE A 155 18.66 2.58 -3.95
N ILE A 156 17.45 3.14 -3.86
CA ILE A 156 17.25 4.58 -3.61
C ILE A 156 17.92 4.99 -2.30
N TYR A 157 17.68 4.25 -1.21
CA TYR A 157 18.24 4.56 0.10
C TYR A 157 19.77 4.54 0.07
N ARG A 158 20.38 3.53 -0.54
CA ARG A 158 21.84 3.43 -0.67
C ARG A 158 22.45 4.58 -1.49
N LYS A 159 21.71 5.13 -2.46
CA LYS A 159 22.20 6.20 -3.34
C LYS A 159 21.95 7.61 -2.82
N SER A 160 20.89 7.81 -2.04
CA SER A 160 20.42 9.16 -1.67
C SER A 160 20.22 9.35 -0.17
N HIS A 161 20.34 8.29 0.64
CA HIS A 161 19.95 8.28 2.04
C HIS A 161 18.51 8.79 2.29
N ASN A 162 17.63 8.66 1.29
CA ASN A 162 16.27 9.19 1.36
C ASN A 162 15.50 8.56 2.56
N PRO A 163 15.09 9.36 3.55
CA PRO A 163 14.49 8.85 4.77
C PRO A 163 13.10 8.24 4.53
N GLY A 164 12.41 8.64 3.46
CA GLY A 164 11.18 7.99 3.04
C GLY A 164 11.42 6.55 2.57
N SER A 165 12.45 6.31 1.77
CA SER A 165 12.78 4.95 1.31
C SER A 165 13.14 4.01 2.47
N LEU A 166 13.75 4.53 3.54
CA LEU A 166 13.97 3.76 4.76
C LEU A 166 12.65 3.34 5.44
N LEU A 167 11.64 4.21 5.44
CA LEU A 167 10.31 3.86 5.97
C LEU A 167 9.65 2.77 5.13
N PHE A 168 9.80 2.80 3.80
CA PHE A 168 9.33 1.74 2.92
C PHE A 168 10.01 0.40 3.21
N LEU A 169 11.34 0.39 3.40
CA LEU A 169 12.07 -0.83 3.74
C LEU A 169 11.59 -1.44 5.07
N ARG A 170 11.36 -0.60 6.09
CA ARG A 170 10.81 -1.03 7.37
C ARG A 170 9.40 -1.59 7.23
N ALA A 171 8.56 -0.94 6.43
CA ALA A 171 7.21 -1.41 6.14
C ALA A 171 7.20 -2.75 5.39
N VAL A 172 8.08 -2.96 4.40
CA VAL A 172 8.21 -4.25 3.71
C VAL A 172 8.69 -5.35 4.65
N ALA A 173 9.66 -5.05 5.52
CA ALA A 173 10.12 -6.02 6.53
C ALA A 173 8.97 -6.42 7.47
N LEU A 174 8.18 -5.47 7.95
CA LEU A 174 7.00 -5.73 8.79
C LEU A 174 5.89 -6.47 8.03
N ALA A 175 5.63 -6.14 6.76
CA ALA A 175 4.68 -6.85 5.93
C ALA A 175 5.10 -8.31 5.69
N THR A 176 6.41 -8.58 5.65
CA THR A 176 6.93 -9.96 5.59
C THR A 176 6.59 -10.73 6.86
N VAL A 177 6.74 -10.11 8.02
CA VAL A 177 6.32 -10.71 9.31
C VAL A 177 4.82 -10.96 9.33
N ALA A 178 4.00 -10.01 8.85
CA ALA A 178 2.55 -10.20 8.72
C ALA A 178 2.23 -11.41 7.83
N TYR A 179 2.87 -11.53 6.66
CA TYR A 179 2.65 -12.66 5.77
C TYR A 179 3.05 -14.00 6.39
N VAL A 180 4.16 -14.05 7.15
CA VAL A 180 4.56 -15.26 7.90
C VAL A 180 3.51 -15.64 8.95
N ILE A 181 2.95 -14.66 9.67
CA ILE A 181 1.87 -14.91 10.65
C ILE A 181 0.62 -15.46 9.94
N TYR A 182 0.23 -14.85 8.81
CA TYR A 182 -0.88 -15.30 7.97
C TYR A 182 -0.71 -16.77 7.54
N ILE A 183 0.41 -17.12 6.89
CA ILE A 183 0.60 -18.48 6.36
C ILE A 183 0.81 -19.54 7.46
N SER A 184 1.41 -19.15 8.59
CA SER A 184 1.60 -20.06 9.73
C SER A 184 0.31 -20.29 10.53
N LYS A 185 -0.75 -19.50 10.26
CA LYS A 185 -2.03 -19.53 10.98
C LYS A 185 -1.87 -19.29 12.49
N THR A 186 -0.82 -18.55 12.87
CA THR A 186 -0.52 -18.22 14.27
C THR A 186 -1.51 -17.17 14.78
N GLY A 187 -2.20 -17.43 15.89
CA GLY A 187 -3.15 -16.51 16.51
C GLY A 187 -3.27 -16.69 18.01
N PHE A 188 -3.81 -15.70 18.71
CA PHE A 188 -4.01 -15.75 20.17
C PHE A 188 -5.30 -16.48 20.56
N GLY A 189 -6.19 -16.70 19.60
CA GLY A 189 -7.46 -17.40 19.78
C GLY A 189 -8.41 -17.10 18.63
N PRO A 190 -9.68 -17.53 18.72
CA PRO A 190 -10.68 -17.30 17.67
C PRO A 190 -11.05 -15.81 17.53
N TRP A 191 -11.00 -15.05 18.62
CA TRP A 191 -11.32 -13.60 18.65
C TRP A 191 -10.18 -12.70 18.18
N PHE A 192 -8.95 -13.21 18.08
CA PHE A 192 -7.82 -12.47 17.55
C PHE A 192 -6.82 -13.44 16.93
N ASN A 193 -7.12 -13.82 15.68
CA ASN A 193 -6.46 -14.88 14.94
C ASN A 193 -5.39 -14.30 13.98
N HIS A 194 -4.73 -15.18 13.22
CA HIS A 194 -3.72 -14.82 12.22
C HIS A 194 -4.12 -13.73 11.20
N LEU A 195 -5.39 -13.68 10.77
CA LEU A 195 -5.92 -12.64 9.87
C LEU A 195 -5.89 -11.28 10.57
N ASP A 196 -6.44 -11.23 11.79
CA ASP A 196 -6.55 -10.01 12.58
C ASP A 196 -5.17 -9.39 12.87
N ILE A 197 -4.22 -10.22 13.30
CA ILE A 197 -2.84 -9.79 13.57
C ILE A 197 -2.20 -9.25 12.29
N SER A 198 -2.39 -9.95 11.17
CA SER A 198 -1.84 -9.55 9.87
C SER A 198 -2.42 -8.20 9.41
N HIS A 199 -3.72 -7.99 9.55
CA HIS A 199 -4.39 -6.74 9.21
C HIS A 199 -3.93 -5.57 10.09
N VAL A 200 -3.76 -5.78 11.39
CA VAL A 200 -3.21 -4.74 12.30
C VAL A 200 -1.80 -4.35 11.88
N ILE A 201 -0.93 -5.32 11.56
CA ILE A 201 0.41 -5.03 11.07
C ILE A 201 0.34 -4.32 9.70
N MET A 202 -0.54 -4.75 8.80
CA MET A 202 -0.75 -4.10 7.50
C MET A 202 -1.22 -2.66 7.63
N ALA A 203 -2.11 -2.35 8.58
CA ALA A 203 -2.55 -0.98 8.87
C ALA A 203 -1.35 -0.11 9.29
N TYR A 204 -0.47 -0.65 10.14
CA TYR A 204 0.76 0.05 10.53
C TYR A 204 1.75 0.18 9.36
N CYS A 205 1.88 -0.83 8.49
CA CYS A 205 2.66 -0.73 7.26
C CYS A 205 2.13 0.36 6.32
N ALA A 206 0.81 0.45 6.14
CA ALA A 206 0.17 1.50 5.36
C ALA A 206 0.46 2.89 5.94
N TRP A 207 0.45 3.03 7.27
CA TRP A 207 0.88 4.25 7.95
C TRP A 207 2.35 4.60 7.67
N LEU A 208 3.25 3.61 7.71
CA LEU A 208 4.67 3.82 7.38
C LEU A 208 4.87 4.22 5.93
N PHE A 209 4.16 3.60 4.98
CA PHE A 209 4.17 4.02 3.59
C PHE A 209 3.69 5.46 3.45
N TYR A 210 2.61 5.86 4.12
CA TYR A 210 2.10 7.22 4.08
C TYR A 210 3.15 8.23 4.57
N ARG A 211 3.76 7.95 5.73
CA ARG A 211 4.86 8.75 6.28
C ARG A 211 6.07 8.77 5.33
N GLY A 212 6.34 7.66 4.65
CA GLY A 212 7.38 7.53 3.62
C GLY A 212 7.12 8.47 2.45
N VAL A 213 5.91 8.47 1.91
CA VAL A 213 5.48 9.34 0.80
C VAL A 213 5.59 10.81 1.18
N LEU A 214 5.19 11.19 2.40
CA LEU A 214 5.35 12.57 2.87
C LEU A 214 6.82 12.99 2.89
N LYS A 215 7.72 12.17 3.43
CA LYS A 215 9.15 12.48 3.43
C LYS A 215 9.70 12.58 2.00
N MET A 216 9.31 11.68 1.11
CA MET A 216 9.74 11.73 -0.31
C MET A 216 9.19 12.95 -1.07
N GLY A 217 7.96 13.38 -0.76
CA GLY A 217 7.31 14.52 -1.40
C GLY A 217 7.82 15.88 -0.89
N LEU A 218 8.24 15.92 0.38
CA LEU A 218 8.84 17.11 1.00
C LEU A 218 10.32 17.26 0.64
N ASP A 219 11.05 16.14 0.46
CA ASP A 219 12.48 16.13 0.14
C ASP A 219 12.77 16.30 -1.36
N ASN A 220 12.08 17.20 -2.08
CA ASN A 220 12.47 17.60 -3.45
C ASN A 220 13.81 18.38 -3.47
N HIS A 221 14.77 18.02 -2.62
CA HIS A 221 16.16 18.37 -2.79
C HIS A 221 16.74 17.45 -3.87
N PRO A 222 17.30 18.02 -4.96
CA PRO A 222 18.20 17.25 -5.81
C PRO A 222 19.33 16.74 -4.90
N GLY A 223 19.42 15.41 -4.72
CA GLY A 223 20.53 14.81 -3.99
C GLY A 223 21.87 15.29 -4.57
N PRO A 224 22.95 15.31 -3.78
CA PRO A 224 24.25 15.79 -4.24
C PRO A 224 24.67 14.97 -5.47
N GLY A 225 24.68 15.61 -6.64
CA GLY A 225 24.96 14.98 -7.94
C GLY A 225 23.88 15.11 -9.01
N PHE A 226 22.68 15.63 -8.70
CA PHE A 226 21.66 15.90 -9.71
C PHE A 226 21.90 17.25 -10.40
N LYS A 227 22.47 17.24 -11.61
CA LYS A 227 22.50 18.44 -12.46
C LYS A 227 21.05 18.76 -12.85
N LYS A 228 20.56 19.93 -12.42
CA LYS A 228 19.31 20.52 -12.93
C LYS A 228 19.40 20.51 -14.47
N PRO A 229 18.37 20.07 -15.21
CA PRO A 229 18.33 20.28 -16.65
C PRO A 229 18.49 21.77 -16.91
N SER A 230 19.49 22.16 -17.70
CA SER A 230 19.71 23.54 -18.12
C SER A 230 18.48 24.01 -18.89
N GLY A 231 17.64 24.83 -18.27
CA GLY A 231 16.46 25.41 -18.92
C GLY A 231 15.19 25.55 -18.08
N VAL A 232 15.14 25.08 -16.82
CA VAL A 232 13.97 25.29 -15.96
C VAL A 232 14.22 26.45 -14.99
N HIS A 233 13.71 27.63 -15.33
CA HIS A 233 13.63 28.76 -14.41
C HIS A 233 12.82 28.36 -13.16
N SER A 234 13.42 28.52 -11.98
CA SER A 234 12.68 28.44 -10.72
C SER A 234 11.65 29.58 -10.70
N PRO A 235 10.37 29.32 -10.38
CA PRO A 235 9.47 30.39 -10.00
C PRO A 235 10.01 31.06 -8.74
N ALA A 236 10.01 32.39 -8.74
CA ALA A 236 10.54 33.22 -7.67
C ALA A 236 9.95 32.82 -6.32
N HIS A 237 10.82 32.75 -5.30
CA HIS A 237 10.42 32.67 -3.91
C HIS A 237 9.50 33.85 -3.60
N THR A 238 8.22 33.57 -3.46
CA THR A 238 7.31 34.46 -2.72
C THR A 238 7.42 34.06 -1.27
N THR A 239 7.91 34.99 -0.46
CA THR A 239 7.99 34.91 1.00
C THR A 239 6.58 34.71 1.56
N SER A 240 6.30 33.55 2.15
CA SER A 240 5.12 33.37 3.00
C SER A 240 5.40 33.98 4.38
N PRO A 241 4.49 34.78 4.94
CA PRO A 241 4.66 35.36 6.26
C PRO A 241 4.54 34.30 7.36
N GLU A 242 5.18 34.62 8.49
CA GLU A 242 5.19 33.94 9.77
C GLU A 242 3.83 33.36 10.17
N TYR A 243 3.82 32.10 10.61
CA TYR A 243 2.85 31.65 11.61
C TYR A 243 3.63 30.93 12.72
N SER A 244 3.92 31.72 13.74
CA SER A 244 4.28 31.29 15.07
C SER A 244 3.10 30.57 15.72
N GLU A 245 3.42 29.62 16.60
CA GLU A 245 2.67 29.19 17.80
C GLU A 245 1.17 28.89 17.68
N HIS A 246 0.81 27.61 17.87
CA HIS A 246 -0.17 27.14 18.87
C HIS A 246 -0.60 25.71 18.52
N LEU A 247 0.06 24.71 19.10
CA LEU A 247 -0.52 23.39 19.36
C LEU A 247 0.11 22.84 20.65
N LEU A 248 -0.61 23.08 21.76
CA LEU A 248 -0.72 22.12 22.85
C LEU A 248 -1.62 20.96 22.38
#